data_AF-A0A2Z2HKK7-F1
#
_entry.id   AF-A0A2Z2HKK7-F1
#
_cell.length_a   1.000
_cell.length_b   1.000
_cell.length_c   1.000
_cell.angle_alpha   90.00
_cell.angle_beta   90.00
_cell.angle_gamma   90.00
#
_symmetry.space_group_name_H-M   'P 1'
#
loop_
_entity.id
_entity.type
_entity.pdbx_description
1 polymer ?
#
loop_
_entity_poly.entity_id
_entity_poly.type
_entity_poly.pdbx_seq_one_letter_code
_entity_poly.pdbx_strand_id
1 'polypeptide(L)'
;MPHIVLDQKINLFDFAILFKPLFQKSPLIKIHEMYTDVQGKNALFSTVVIDNSHHDYFIQVMTGKDRTTIRLLPATDPEKTDAVKQSLANLCLEIQKCYPDMNIIKSNLWDFLKTPIANE
;
A
#
# COMPACT_ATOMS: atom_id res chain seq x y z
N MET A 1 9.12 9.04 -7.03
CA MET A 1 8.63 8.18 -5.93
C MET A 1 7.25 7.62 -6.29
N PRO A 2 7.09 6.29 -6.34
CA PRO A 2 5.80 5.60 -6.45
C PRO A 2 4.80 6.10 -5.41
N HIS A 3 3.61 6.52 -5.85
CA HIS A 3 2.55 6.97 -4.95
C HIS A 3 1.14 6.87 -5.58
N ILE A 4 0.14 6.78 -4.69
CA ILE A 4 -1.29 6.77 -4.97
C ILE A 4 -1.96 7.74 -3.98
N VAL A 5 -2.93 8.53 -4.45
CA VAL A 5 -3.73 9.44 -3.62
C VAL A 5 -5.21 9.11 -3.79
N LEU A 6 -5.86 8.89 -2.66
CA LEU A 6 -7.30 8.64 -2.53
C LEU A 6 -8.03 9.94 -2.14
N ASP A 7 -9.29 10.07 -2.58
CA ASP A 7 -10.16 11.24 -2.40
C ASP A 7 -10.82 11.38 -1.03
N GLN A 8 -10.53 10.47 -0.11
CA GLN A 8 -11.09 10.49 1.23
C GLN A 8 -10.03 10.24 2.30
N LYS A 9 -10.38 10.63 3.53
CA LYS A 9 -9.63 10.32 4.74
C LYS A 9 -9.99 8.89 5.19
N ILE A 10 -8.97 8.12 5.58
CA ILE A 10 -9.17 6.84 6.26
C ILE A 10 -8.97 7.01 7.76
N ASN A 11 -9.76 6.30 8.56
CA ASN A 11 -9.42 6.10 9.97
C ASN A 11 -8.43 4.92 10.08
N LEU A 12 -7.15 5.24 10.33
CA LEU A 12 -6.10 4.22 10.37
C LEU A 12 -6.24 3.24 11.55
N PHE A 13 -6.91 3.64 12.64
CA PHE A 13 -7.19 2.71 13.74
C PHE A 13 -8.26 1.68 13.35
N ASP A 14 -9.32 2.11 12.67
CA ASP A 14 -10.33 1.19 12.14
C ASP A 14 -9.72 0.26 11.09
N PHE A 15 -8.89 0.81 10.19
CA PHE A 15 -8.20 0.00 9.20
C PHE A 15 -7.24 -1.02 9.83
N ALA A 16 -6.56 -0.68 10.93
CA ALA A 16 -5.70 -1.63 11.64
C ALA A 16 -6.45 -2.86 12.17
N ILE A 17 -7.73 -2.72 12.49
CA ILE A 17 -8.60 -3.83 12.92
C ILE A 17 -9.03 -4.68 11.70
N LEU A 18 -9.28 -4.02 10.56
CA LEU A 18 -9.75 -4.67 9.33
C LEU A 18 -8.63 -5.29 8.49
N PHE A 19 -7.40 -4.80 8.66
CA PHE A 19 -6.26 -5.15 7.83
C PHE A 19 -5.98 -6.65 7.86
N LYS A 20 -5.93 -7.25 6.67
CA LYS A 20 -5.50 -8.62 6.46
C LYS A 20 -4.14 -8.60 5.77
N PRO A 21 -3.14 -9.31 6.29
CA PRO A 21 -1.87 -9.49 5.60
C PRO A 21 -2.04 -9.93 4.15
N LEU A 22 -1.30 -9.31 3.24
CA LEU A 22 -1.33 -9.62 1.82
C LEU A 22 -0.19 -10.56 1.47
N PHE A 23 -0.48 -11.54 0.62
CA PHE A 23 0.51 -12.46 0.07
C PHE A 23 0.22 -12.72 -1.41
N GLN A 24 1.25 -12.53 -2.23
CA GLN A 24 1.29 -12.91 -3.64
C GLN A 24 2.52 -13.80 -3.83
N LYS A 25 2.38 -14.92 -4.54
CA LYS A 25 3.44 -15.92 -4.66
C LYS A 25 4.49 -15.58 -5.73
N SER A 26 4.09 -14.98 -6.85
CA SER A 26 4.98 -14.72 -7.99
C SER A 26 4.59 -13.44 -8.76
N PRO A 27 5.45 -12.39 -8.82
CA PRO A 27 6.62 -12.21 -7.94
C PRO A 27 6.17 -12.25 -6.46
N LEU A 28 7.07 -12.62 -5.56
CA LEU A 28 6.70 -12.71 -4.15
C LEU A 28 6.47 -11.29 -3.63
N ILE A 29 5.27 -11.04 -3.11
CA ILE A 29 4.93 -9.79 -2.42
C ILE A 29 4.25 -10.17 -1.12
N LYS A 30 4.81 -9.71 0.00
CA LYS A 30 4.25 -9.94 1.32
C LYS A 30 4.13 -8.60 2.04
N ILE A 31 2.92 -8.25 2.48
CA ILE A 31 2.66 -7.09 3.33
C ILE A 31 2.04 -7.61 4.61
N HIS A 32 2.80 -7.66 5.71
CA HIS A 32 2.43 -8.52 6.85
C HIS A 32 2.15 -7.80 8.16
N GLU A 33 2.67 -6.59 8.34
CA GLU A 33 2.50 -5.83 9.58
C GLU A 33 2.15 -4.38 9.27
N MET A 34 1.32 -3.80 10.12
CA MET A 34 0.91 -2.40 10.07
C MET A 34 1.25 -1.73 11.40
N TYR A 35 1.95 -0.60 11.33
CA TYR A 35 2.36 0.20 12.48
C TYR A 35 1.77 1.60 12.35
N THR A 36 0.88 2.00 13.25
CA THR A 36 0.22 3.32 13.19
C THR A 36 0.80 4.26 14.25
N ASP A 37 0.94 5.53 13.93
CA ASP A 37 1.28 6.54 14.92
C ASP A 37 0.14 6.74 15.95
N VAL A 38 0.49 7.32 17.10
CA VAL A 38 -0.47 7.55 18.19
C VAL A 38 -1.62 8.51 17.82
N GLN A 39 -1.49 9.24 16.70
CA GLN A 39 -2.49 10.20 16.24
C GLN A 39 -3.42 9.60 15.15
N GLY A 40 -3.16 8.38 14.67
CA GLY A 40 -3.89 7.78 13.55
C GLY A 40 -3.71 8.54 12.23
N LYS A 41 -2.59 9.26 12.06
CA LYS A 41 -2.31 10.07 10.85
C LYS A 41 -1.35 9.41 9.89
N ASN A 42 -0.48 8.54 10.38
CA ASN A 42 0.48 7.80 9.59
C ASN A 42 0.48 6.33 9.96
N ALA A 43 0.59 5.46 8.97
CA ALA A 43 0.85 4.05 9.15
C ALA A 43 2.00 3.57 8.24
N LEU A 44 2.80 2.63 8.73
CA LEU A 44 3.85 1.95 8.00
C LEU A 44 3.49 0.47 7.83
N PHE A 45 3.66 -0.04 6.62
CA PHE A 45 3.36 -1.41 6.26
C PHE A 45 4.65 -2.16 5.91
N SER A 46 5.03 -3.12 6.75
CA SER A 46 6.22 -3.95 6.53
C SER A 46 6.02 -4.80 5.28
N THR A 47 6.88 -4.57 4.28
CA THR A 47 6.74 -5.16 2.95
C THR A 47 8.03 -5.85 2.53
N VAL A 48 7.88 -7.10 2.09
CA VAL A 48 8.94 -7.90 1.47
C VAL A 48 8.54 -8.17 0.03
N VAL A 49 9.44 -7.87 -0.90
CA VAL A 49 9.29 -8.24 -2.31
C VAL A 49 10.49 -9.04 -2.76
N ILE A 50 10.25 -10.17 -3.41
CA ILE A 50 11.29 -10.95 -4.09
C ILE A 50 10.92 -11.07 -5.55
N ASP A 51 11.70 -10.40 -6.39
CA ASP A 51 11.65 -10.47 -7.85
C ASP A 51 12.98 -11.01 -8.41
N ASN A 52 13.71 -10.21 -9.18
CA ASN A 52 15.10 -10.50 -9.53
C ASN A 52 16.05 -10.26 -8.35
N SER A 53 15.61 -9.53 -7.32
CA SER A 53 16.33 -9.29 -6.07
C SER A 53 15.38 -9.26 -4.86
N HIS A 54 15.96 -9.31 -3.66
CA HIS A 54 15.24 -9.25 -2.39
C HIS A 54 15.16 -7.79 -1.91
N HIS A 55 13.95 -7.32 -1.61
CA HIS A 55 13.67 -5.96 -1.15
C HIS A 55 12.87 -5.99 0.16
N ASP A 56 13.42 -5.39 1.21
CA ASP A 56 12.71 -5.12 2.47
C ASP A 56 12.51 -3.61 2.62
N TYR A 57 11.26 -3.18 2.77
CA TYR A 57 10.93 -1.76 2.88
C TYR A 57 9.58 -1.52 3.56
N PHE A 58 9.29 -0.25 3.81
CA PHE A 58 7.98 0.16 4.29
C PHE A 58 7.19 0.90 3.20
N ILE A 59 5.92 0.54 3.07
CA ILE A 59 4.92 1.40 2.42
C ILE A 59 4.34 2.31 3.51
N GLN A 60 4.31 3.62 3.25
CA GLN A 60 3.73 4.60 4.14
C GLN A 60 2.32 4.99 3.65
N VAL A 61 1.35 4.94 4.56
CA VAL A 61 0.01 5.49 4.36
C VAL A 61 -0.15 6.71 5.26
N MET A 62 -0.41 7.87 4.67
CA MET A 62 -0.63 9.12 5.39
C MET A 62 -2.04 9.61 5.14
N THR A 63 -2.79 9.89 6.19
CA THR A 63 -4.15 10.41 6.08
C THR A 63 -4.21 11.87 6.49
N GLY A 64 -4.68 12.71 5.57
CA GLY A 64 -4.92 14.14 5.76
C GLY A 64 -6.35 14.43 6.21
N LYS A 65 -6.82 15.66 5.94
CA LYS A 65 -8.20 16.07 6.26
C LYS A 65 -9.22 15.41 5.33
N ASP A 66 -8.88 15.35 4.05
CA ASP A 66 -9.76 15.01 2.93
C ASP A 66 -9.15 13.95 2.00
N ARG A 67 -7.94 13.48 2.28
CA ARG A 67 -7.18 12.61 1.37
C ARG A 67 -6.35 11.60 2.12
N THR A 68 -6.07 10.48 1.47
CA THR A 68 -5.11 9.50 1.94
C THR A 68 -4.06 9.25 0.86
N THR A 69 -2.79 9.24 1.25
CA THR A 69 -1.65 9.01 0.34
C THR A 69 -0.94 7.72 0.70
N ILE A 70 -0.75 6.84 -0.28
CA ILE A 70 0.02 5.61 -0.20
C ILE A 70 1.31 5.84 -0.98
N ARG A 71 2.48 5.63 -0.37
CA ARG A 71 3.78 5.84 -1.02
C ARG A 71 4.87 4.94 -0.45
N LEU A 72 5.97 4.80 -1.16
CA LEU A 72 7.18 4.24 -0.54
C LEU A 72 7.68 5.16 0.58
N LEU A 73 8.10 4.57 1.70
CA LEU A 73 8.79 5.31 2.74
C LEU A 73 10.20 5.68 2.22
N PRO A 74 10.57 6.98 2.15
CA PRO A 74 11.87 7.39 1.63
C PRO A 74 13.07 6.83 2.41
N ALA A 75 12.90 6.46 3.68
CA ALA A 75 13.97 5.94 4.53
C ALA A 75 14.44 4.53 4.15
N THR A 76 13.61 3.73 3.47
CA THR A 76 13.94 2.36 3.02
C THR A 76 14.18 2.24 1.52
N ASP A 77 13.96 3.32 0.77
CA ASP A 77 14.00 3.48 -0.70
C ASP A 77 14.50 2.28 -1.54
N PRO A 78 13.67 1.26 -1.80
CA PRO A 78 14.07 0.12 -2.63
C PRO A 78 14.22 0.53 -4.10
N GLU A 79 14.81 -0.37 -4.89
CA GLU A 79 14.73 -0.25 -6.36
C GLU A 79 13.25 -0.28 -6.77
N LYS A 80 12.85 0.64 -7.65
CA LYS A 80 11.43 0.82 -8.01
C LYS A 80 11.06 -0.14 -9.15
N THR A 81 11.25 -1.43 -8.90
CA THR A 81 10.86 -2.50 -9.80
C THR A 81 9.34 -2.54 -9.94
N ASP A 82 8.86 -3.30 -10.92
CA ASP A 82 7.43 -3.46 -11.15
C ASP A 82 6.74 -4.22 -10.01
N ALA A 83 7.43 -5.16 -9.36
CA ALA A 83 6.92 -5.84 -8.17
C ALA A 83 6.80 -4.89 -6.96
N VAL A 84 7.77 -3.99 -6.77
CA VAL A 84 7.70 -2.94 -5.75
C VAL A 84 6.51 -2.01 -6.01
N LYS A 85 6.32 -1.54 -7.25
CA LYS A 85 5.16 -0.73 -7.63
C LYS A 85 3.83 -1.48 -7.43
N GLN A 86 3.79 -2.76 -7.80
CA GLN A 86 2.61 -3.62 -7.62
C GLN A 86 2.24 -3.76 -6.15
N SER A 87 3.21 -3.83 -5.23
CA SER A 87 2.91 -3.91 -3.79
C SER A 87 2.12 -2.69 -3.27
N LEU A 88 2.41 -1.48 -3.76
CA LEU A 88 1.65 -0.27 -3.40
C LEU A 88 0.23 -0.31 -3.97
N ALA A 89 0.09 -0.81 -5.20
CA ALA A 89 -1.22 -1.00 -5.82
C ALA A 89 -2.04 -2.05 -5.05
N ASN A 90 -1.43 -3.17 -4.66
CA ASN A 90 -2.08 -4.21 -3.86
C ASN A 90 -2.60 -3.66 -2.52
N LEU A 91 -1.80 -2.85 -1.82
CA LEU A 91 -2.25 -2.20 -0.59
C LEU A 91 -3.41 -1.22 -0.83
N CYS A 92 -3.36 -0.45 -1.92
CA CYS A 92 -4.45 0.44 -2.31
C CYS A 92 -5.76 -0.31 -2.57
N LEU A 93 -5.69 -1.43 -3.30
CA LEU A 93 -6.85 -2.26 -3.59
C LEU A 93 -7.42 -2.89 -2.30
N GLU A 94 -6.57 -3.32 -1.36
CA GLU A 94 -7.02 -3.84 -0.07
C GLU A 94 -7.71 -2.76 0.77
N ILE A 95 -7.19 -1.54 0.76
CA ILE A 95 -7.85 -0.38 1.36
C ILE A 95 -9.23 -0.16 0.72
N GLN A 96 -9.34 -0.16 -0.61
CA GLN A 96 -10.61 0.04 -1.30
C GLN A 96 -11.62 -1.10 -1.06
N LYS A 97 -11.18 -2.33 -0.75
CA LYS A 97 -12.10 -3.39 -0.31
C LYS A 97 -12.78 -3.05 1.03
N CYS A 98 -12.08 -2.35 1.92
CA CYS A 98 -12.62 -1.91 3.21
C CYS A 98 -13.41 -0.60 3.08
N TYR A 99 -13.06 0.25 2.11
CA TYR A 99 -13.66 1.55 1.86
C TYR A 99 -14.05 1.69 0.37
N PRO A 100 -15.13 1.02 -0.08
CA PRO A 100 -15.46 0.88 -1.50
C PRO A 100 -15.82 2.19 -2.20
N ASP A 101 -16.24 3.21 -1.46
CA ASP A 101 -16.60 4.51 -2.01
C ASP A 101 -15.38 5.40 -2.32
N MET A 102 -14.17 4.99 -1.91
CA MET A 102 -12.94 5.76 -2.15
C MET A 102 -12.45 5.63 -3.58
N ASN A 103 -12.11 6.76 -4.19
CA ASN A 103 -11.58 6.82 -5.54
C ASN A 103 -10.12 7.29 -5.54
N ILE A 104 -9.36 6.77 -6.51
CA ILE A 104 -8.01 7.22 -6.79
C ILE A 104 -8.11 8.51 -7.60
N ILE A 105 -7.55 9.60 -7.10
CA ILE A 105 -7.56 10.91 -7.77
C ILE A 105 -6.22 11.28 -8.41
N LYS A 106 -5.13 10.63 -7.97
CA LYS A 106 -3.80 10.85 -8.52
C LYS A 106 -2.94 9.63 -8.27
N SER A 107 -2.23 9.16 -9.30
CA SER A 107 -1.23 8.12 -9.16
C SER A 107 -0.22 8.18 -10.29
N ASN A 108 1.00 7.70 -10.05
CA ASN A 108 1.94 7.32 -11.10
C ASN A 108 2.01 5.78 -11.29
N LEU A 109 1.07 5.05 -10.70
CA LEU A 109 0.97 3.58 -10.67
C LEU A 109 -0.33 3.08 -11.33
N TRP A 110 -0.95 3.88 -12.20
CA TRP A 110 -2.20 3.53 -12.88
C TRP A 110 -2.15 2.18 -13.63
N ASP A 111 -0.98 1.79 -14.14
CA ASP A 111 -0.82 0.53 -14.84
C ASP A 111 -0.85 -0.69 -13.91
N PHE A 112 -0.55 -0.51 -12.63
CA PHE A 112 -0.53 -1.57 -11.61
C PHE A 112 -1.88 -1.74 -10.90
N LEU A 113 -2.80 -0.80 -11.09
CA LEU A 113 -4.14 -0.78 -10.46
C LEU A 113 -5.21 -1.54 -11.27
N LYS A 114 -4.86 -2.04 -12.46
CA LYS A 114 -5.79 -2.70 -13.40
C LYS A 114 -5.88 -4.22 -13.23
N THR A 115 -5.04 -4.82 -12.39
CA THR A 115 -4.92 -6.28 -12.29
C THR A 115 -5.45 -6.75 -10.93
N PRO A 116 -6.60 -7.46 -10.88
CA PRO A 116 -7.07 -8.08 -9.66
C PRO A 116 -6.10 -9.17 -9.21
N ILE A 117 -5.94 -9.32 -7.89
CA ILE A 117 -5.17 -10.42 -7.30
C ILE A 117 -5.92 -11.73 -7.57
N ALA A 118 -5.37 -12.59 -8.42
CA ALA A 118 -5.73 -14.01 -8.45
C ALA A 118 -5.05 -14.66 -7.23
N ASN A 119 -5.83 -14.85 -6.16
CA ASN A 119 -5.39 -15.68 -5.04
C ASN A 119 -5.52 -17.15 -5.46
N GLU A 120 -4.41 -17.75 -5.90
CA GLU A 120 -4.23 -19.22 -5.97
C GLU A 120 -3.12 -19.68 -5.03
#